data_AF-A0A1G1G9W3-F1
#
_entry.id   AF-A0A1G1G9W3-F1
#
_cell.length_a   1.000
_cell.length_b   1.000
_cell.length_c   1.000
_cell.angle_alpha   90.00
_cell.angle_beta   90.00
_cell.angle_gamma   90.00
#
_symmetry.space_group_name_H-M   'P 1'
#
loop_
_entity.id
_entity.type
_entity.pdbx_description
1 polymer ?
#
loop_
_entity_poly.entity_id
_entity_poly.type
_entity_poly.pdbx_seq_one_letter_code
_entity_poly.pdbx_strand_id
1 'polypeptide(L)'
;MLVTRETDYAVRTVLFLARNSGRKISVTEISREMQIPKTFLAKLLQRLVKHHVLISSRGVSGGFQLAKKPSEITLLDVMEVMQGPAGINVCAIDSGRCSLSSTCTVHPVWVDIRKEVEKRLQKVTIAKLM
;
A
#
# COMPACT_ATOMS: atom_id res chain seq x y z
N MET A 1 -14.44 2.62 -3.71
CA MET A 1 -13.00 2.31 -3.76
C MET A 1 -12.83 0.92 -4.33
N LEU A 2 -12.25 0.79 -5.52
CA LEU A 2 -11.90 -0.50 -6.11
C LEU A 2 -10.39 -0.70 -5.89
N VAL A 3 -9.98 -1.81 -5.30
CA VAL A 3 -8.55 -2.11 -5.11
C VAL A 3 -7.95 -2.43 -6.47
N THR A 4 -6.98 -1.62 -6.92
CA THR A 4 -6.26 -1.88 -8.18
C THR A 4 -5.39 -3.12 -8.08
N ARG A 5 -5.14 -3.77 -9.22
CA ARG A 5 -4.19 -4.88 -9.31
C ARG A 5 -2.78 -4.48 -8.83
N GLU A 6 -2.38 -3.24 -9.10
CA GLU A 6 -1.11 -2.69 -8.61
C GLU A 6 -1.03 -2.71 -7.07
N THR A 7 -2.12 -2.37 -6.40
CA THR A 7 -2.19 -2.37 -4.93
C THR A 7 -2.18 -3.77 -4.35
N ASP A 8 -2.96 -4.68 -4.93
CA ASP A 8 -2.96 -6.10 -4.53
C ASP A 8 -1.56 -6.69 -4.67
N TYR A 9 -0.87 -6.42 -5.77
CA TYR A 9 0.53 -6.83 -5.97
C TYR A 9 1.48 -6.23 -4.93
N ALA A 10 1.26 -4.99 -4.50
CA ALA A 10 2.08 -4.34 -3.49
C ALA A 10 1.90 -5.00 -2.12
N VAL A 11 0.65 -5.23 -1.71
CA VAL A 11 0.32 -5.91 -0.45
C VAL A 11 0.93 -7.31 -0.42
N ARG A 12 0.78 -8.08 -1.50
CA ARG A 12 1.34 -9.43 -1.59
C ARG A 12 2.87 -9.43 -1.56
N THR A 13 3.51 -8.46 -2.24
CA THR A 13 4.97 -8.29 -2.22
C THR A 13 5.48 -7.96 -0.82
N VAL A 14 4.80 -7.05 -0.11
CA VAL A 14 5.15 -6.69 1.27
C VAL A 14 4.99 -7.88 2.21
N LEU A 15 3.92 -8.66 2.08
CA LEU A 15 3.72 -9.90 2.85
C LEU A 15 4.81 -10.94 2.57
N PHE A 16 5.18 -11.12 1.30
CA PHE A 16 6.24 -12.04 0.91
C PHE A 16 7.60 -11.64 1.51
N LEU A 17 7.95 -10.35 1.46
CA LEU A 17 9.15 -9.82 2.11
C LEU A 17 9.09 -9.96 3.64
N ALA A 18 7.92 -9.76 4.24
CA ALA A 18 7.72 -9.90 5.68
C ALA A 18 7.95 -11.35 6.15
N ARG A 19 7.43 -12.34 5.42
CA ARG A 19 7.62 -13.78 5.70
C ARG A 19 9.05 -14.26 5.49
N ASN A 20 9.82 -13.55 4.70
CA ASN A 20 11.23 -13.82 4.44
C ASN A 20 12.15 -12.81 5.16
N SER A 21 11.72 -12.32 6.32
CA SER A 21 12.51 -11.41 7.14
C SER A 21 13.88 -12.00 7.48
N GLY A 22 14.92 -11.17 7.53
CA GLY A 22 16.30 -11.59 7.86
C GLY A 22 17.24 -11.69 6.64
N ARG A 23 16.71 -11.53 5.42
CA ARG A 23 17.52 -11.39 4.21
C ARG A 23 16.95 -10.36 3.24
N LYS A 24 17.80 -9.90 2.32
CA LYS A 24 17.39 -9.06 1.18
C LYS A 24 16.96 -9.97 0.04
N ILE A 25 15.88 -9.61 -0.64
CA ILE A 25 15.32 -10.41 -1.73
C ILE A 25 15.43 -9.65 -3.05
N SER A 26 15.97 -10.32 -4.08
CA SER A 26 16.13 -9.70 -5.40
C SER A 26 14.78 -9.47 -6.09
N VAL A 27 14.71 -8.47 -6.97
CA VAL A 27 13.51 -8.24 -7.81
C VAL A 27 13.18 -9.46 -8.68
N THR A 28 14.20 -10.22 -9.10
CA THR A 28 14.02 -11.44 -9.89
C THR A 28 13.30 -12.52 -9.10
N GLU A 29 13.69 -12.70 -7.84
CA GLU A 29 13.07 -13.68 -6.96
C GLU A 29 11.63 -13.28 -6.62
N ILE A 30 11.40 -12.03 -6.21
CA ILE A 30 10.04 -11.53 -5.93
C ILE A 30 9.14 -11.68 -7.16
N SER A 31 9.64 -11.35 -8.35
CA SER A 31 8.90 -11.48 -9.62
C SER A 31 8.45 -12.91 -9.88
N ARG A 32 9.34 -13.89 -9.63
CA ARG A 32 9.04 -15.31 -9.81
C ARG A 32 8.02 -15.81 -8.79
N GLU A 33 8.26 -15.56 -7.50
CA GLU A 33 7.40 -16.08 -6.42
C GLU A 33 6.01 -15.43 -6.44
N MET A 34 5.93 -14.15 -6.78
CA MET A 34 4.66 -13.42 -6.83
C MET A 34 3.97 -13.44 -8.19
N GLN A 35 4.61 -14.02 -9.22
CA GLN A 35 4.14 -14.04 -10.61
C GLN A 35 3.81 -12.62 -11.14
N ILE A 36 4.65 -11.65 -10.81
CA ILE A 36 4.51 -10.25 -11.23
C ILE A 36 5.60 -9.94 -12.27
N PRO A 37 5.27 -9.38 -13.45
CA PRO A 37 6.27 -8.98 -14.43
C PRO A 37 7.35 -8.06 -13.84
N LYS A 38 8.63 -8.37 -14.07
CA LYS A 38 9.76 -7.64 -13.45
C LYS A 38 9.71 -6.13 -13.63
N THR A 39 9.36 -5.66 -14.83
CA THR A 39 9.30 -4.23 -15.16
C THR A 39 8.21 -3.51 -14.37
N PHE A 40 7.07 -4.15 -14.19
CA PHE A 40 5.99 -3.65 -13.35
C PHE A 40 6.39 -3.65 -11.88
N LEU A 41 6.93 -4.77 -11.40
CA LEU A 41 7.38 -4.93 -10.02
C LEU A 41 8.45 -3.91 -9.64
N ALA A 42 9.39 -3.60 -10.54
CA ALA A 42 10.44 -2.63 -10.28
C ALA A 42 9.88 -1.23 -9.97
N LYS A 43 8.87 -0.78 -10.72
CA LYS A 43 8.19 0.52 -10.47
C LYS A 43 7.45 0.50 -9.13
N LEU A 44 6.77 -0.60 -8.83
CA LEU A 44 6.06 -0.79 -7.57
C LEU A 44 7.02 -0.74 -6.38
N LEU A 45 8.14 -1.47 -6.45
CA LEU A 45 9.14 -1.51 -5.39
C LEU A 45 9.78 -0.13 -5.17
N GLN A 46 10.03 0.63 -6.24
CA GLN A 46 10.53 2.01 -6.14
C GLN A 46 9.55 2.92 -5.39
N ARG A 47 8.24 2.81 -5.65
CA ARG A 47 7.22 3.57 -4.89
C ARG A 47 7.25 3.20 -3.41
N LEU A 48 7.27 1.91 -3.08
CA LEU A 48 7.35 1.47 -1.68
C LEU A 48 8.63 1.90 -0.97
N VAL A 49 9.77 1.98 -1.68
CA VAL A 49 11.04 2.50 -1.13
C VAL A 49 10.95 4.01 -0.89
N LYS A 50 10.41 4.77 -1.86
CA LYS A 50 10.23 6.23 -1.72
C LYS A 50 9.41 6.60 -0.49
N HIS A 51 8.43 5.77 -0.14
CA HIS A 51 7.55 5.97 1.01
C HIS A 51 8.01 5.20 2.27
N HIS A 52 9.25 4.70 2.30
CA HIS A 52 9.85 4.07 3.48
C HIS A 52 9.07 2.85 4.03
N VAL A 53 8.34 2.15 3.15
CA VAL A 53 7.78 0.83 3.48
C VAL A 53 8.86 -0.24 3.29
N LEU A 54 9.66 -0.09 2.24
CA LEU A 54 10.79 -0.95 1.92
C LEU A 54 12.10 -0.16 1.94
N ILE A 55 13.21 -0.89 2.08
CA ILE A 55 14.55 -0.39 1.79
C ILE A 55 15.19 -1.24 0.71
N SER A 56 15.99 -0.61 -0.14
CA SER A 56 16.73 -1.27 -1.22
C SER A 56 18.23 -1.20 -0.98
N SER A 57 18.96 -2.26 -1.32
CA SER A 57 20.42 -2.25 -1.41
C SER A 57 20.88 -2.58 -2.83
N ARG A 58 21.95 -1.93 -3.27
CA ARG A 58 22.59 -2.20 -4.57
C ARG A 58 23.69 -3.27 -4.43
N GLY A 59 24.14 -3.82 -5.57
CA GLY A 59 25.23 -4.79 -5.64
C GLY A 59 24.78 -6.24 -5.80
N VAL A 60 25.75 -7.16 -5.82
CA VAL A 60 25.54 -8.61 -6.05
C VAL A 60 24.69 -9.26 -4.96
N SER A 61 24.79 -8.78 -3.72
CA SER A 61 23.93 -9.13 -2.58
C SER A 61 22.80 -8.11 -2.33
N GLY A 62 22.49 -7.30 -3.34
CA GLY A 62 21.43 -6.31 -3.32
C GLY A 62 20.03 -6.93 -3.32
N GLY A 63 19.03 -6.10 -3.08
CA GLY A 63 17.64 -6.54 -2.99
C GLY A 63 16.80 -5.62 -2.12
N PHE A 64 15.60 -6.10 -1.80
CA PHE A 64 14.60 -5.38 -1.03
C PHE A 64 14.31 -6.11 0.27
N GLN A 65 14.01 -5.35 1.32
CA GLN A 65 13.51 -5.84 2.60
C GLN A 65 12.60 -4.77 3.22
N LEU A 66 11.83 -5.13 4.25
CA LEU A 66 11.02 -4.16 4.97
C LEU A 66 11.90 -3.08 5.63
N ALA A 67 11.43 -1.84 5.60
CA ALA A 67 12.09 -0.72 6.28
C ALA A 67 11.83 -0.71 7.80
N LYS A 68 10.73 -1.34 8.23
CA LYS A 68 10.24 -1.38 9.62
C LYS A 68 9.75 -2.79 9.95
N LYS A 69 9.43 -3.07 11.22
CA LYS A 69 8.86 -4.36 11.59
C LYS A 69 7.48 -4.55 10.93
N PRO A 70 7.06 -5.78 10.58
CA PRO A 70 5.72 -6.03 10.03
C PRO A 70 4.57 -5.53 10.93
N SER A 71 4.79 -5.40 12.23
CA SER A 71 3.82 -4.87 13.20
C SER A 71 3.65 -3.35 13.13
N GLU A 72 4.57 -2.64 12.48
CA GLU A 72 4.58 -1.18 12.32
C GLU A 72 4.11 -0.74 10.93
N ILE A 73 3.80 -1.70 10.05
CA ILE A 73 3.29 -1.46 8.71
C ILE A 73 1.85 -1.94 8.68
N THR A 74 0.92 -1.07 8.32
CA THR A 74 -0.49 -1.37 8.19
C THR A 74 -0.87 -1.63 6.74
N LEU A 75 -2.02 -2.27 6.54
CA LEU A 75 -2.61 -2.43 5.23
C LEU A 75 -2.95 -1.06 4.62
N LEU A 76 -3.36 -0.08 5.44
CA LEU A 76 -3.61 1.29 4.99
C LEU A 76 -2.33 1.92 4.43
N ASP A 77 -1.19 1.80 5.12
CA ASP A 77 0.09 2.36 4.67
C ASP A 77 0.45 1.88 3.26
N VAL A 78 0.32 0.57 3.00
CA VAL A 78 0.62 0.02 1.67
C VAL A 78 -0.38 0.52 0.63
N MET A 79 -1.67 0.57 0.97
CA MET A 79 -2.71 1.02 0.05
C MET A 79 -2.57 2.49 -0.32
N GLU A 80 -2.25 3.36 0.64
CA GLU A 80 -2.08 4.79 0.41
C GLU A 80 -0.86 5.11 -0.45
N VAL A 81 0.23 4.35 -0.32
CA VAL A 81 1.41 4.49 -1.20
C VAL A 81 1.04 4.22 -2.67
N MET A 82 0.15 3.26 -2.91
CA MET A 82 -0.20 2.84 -4.27
C MET A 82 -1.31 3.69 -4.89
N GLN A 83 -2.38 3.98 -4.14
CA GLN A 83 -3.61 4.62 -4.65
C GLN A 83 -3.85 6.03 -4.11
N GLY A 84 -3.09 6.47 -3.11
CA GLY A 84 -3.41 7.68 -2.34
C GLY A 84 -4.50 7.43 -1.29
N PRO A 85 -5.09 8.50 -0.74
CA PRO A 85 -6.04 8.42 0.36
C PRO A 85 -7.19 7.45 0.07
N ALA A 86 -7.58 6.65 1.08
CA ALA A 86 -8.67 5.69 0.93
C ALA A 86 -10.00 6.44 0.77
N GLY A 87 -10.46 6.63 -0.46
CA GLY A 87 -11.70 7.36 -0.74
C GLY A 87 -12.68 6.55 -1.57
N ILE A 88 -13.95 6.56 -1.15
CA ILE A 88 -15.03 5.99 -1.96
C ILE A 88 -15.53 7.00 -2.98
N ASN A 89 -15.45 8.29 -2.66
CA ASN A 89 -15.90 9.39 -3.51
C ASN A 89 -14.89 10.55 -3.44
N VAL A 90 -14.76 11.31 -4.53
CA VAL A 90 -13.85 12.47 -4.63
C VAL A 90 -14.17 13.51 -3.57
N CYS A 91 -15.46 13.78 -3.33
CA CYS A 91 -15.88 14.75 -2.32
C CYS A 91 -15.50 14.32 -0.91
N ALA A 92 -15.45 13.01 -0.63
CA ALA A 92 -15.03 12.51 0.66
C ALA A 92 -13.54 12.71 0.88
N ILE A 93 -12.70 12.47 -0.14
CA ILE A 93 -11.24 12.66 -0.06
C ILE A 93 -10.90 14.14 0.16
N ASP A 94 -11.47 15.01 -0.65
CA ASP A 94 -11.19 16.44 -0.68
C ASP A 94 -12.49 17.21 -0.96
N SER A 95 -13.01 17.89 0.06
CA SER A 95 -14.25 18.66 -0.03
C SER A 95 -14.13 19.84 -1.00
N GLY A 96 -12.92 20.35 -1.26
CA GLY A 96 -12.65 21.42 -2.22
C GLY A 96 -12.81 20.98 -3.68
N ARG A 97 -12.80 19.67 -3.96
CA ARG A 97 -13.02 19.11 -5.31
C ARG A 97 -14.48 18.87 -5.65
N CYS A 98 -15.40 19.20 -4.75
CA CYS A 98 -16.83 19.11 -4.99
C CYS A 98 -17.47 20.47 -4.71
N SER A 99 -17.94 21.13 -5.76
CA SER A 99 -18.62 22.42 -5.67
C SER A 99 -19.90 22.39 -4.82
N LEU A 100 -20.47 21.20 -4.62
CA LEU A 100 -21.67 20.99 -3.83
C LEU A 100 -21.38 20.51 -2.40
N SER A 101 -20.12 20.37 -1.98
CA SER A 101 -19.79 19.76 -0.68
C SER A 101 -20.43 20.47 0.53
N SER A 102 -20.62 21.78 0.45
CA SER A 102 -21.25 22.59 1.51
C SER A 102 -22.77 22.45 1.60
N THR A 103 -23.45 22.03 0.53
CA THR A 103 -24.91 21.92 0.46
C THR A 103 -25.40 20.49 0.24
N CYS A 104 -24.50 19.57 -0.12
CA CYS A 104 -24.81 18.17 -0.39
C CYS A 104 -25.02 17.41 0.93
N THR A 105 -26.27 17.05 1.21
CA THR A 105 -26.67 16.28 2.39
C THR A 105 -26.06 14.88 2.45
N VAL A 106 -25.61 14.34 1.31
CA VAL A 106 -24.96 13.01 1.23
C VAL A 106 -23.45 13.08 1.52
N HIS A 107 -22.83 14.27 1.41
CA HIS A 107 -21.38 14.42 1.62
C HIS A 107 -20.90 13.93 3.01
N PRO A 108 -21.57 14.28 4.14
CA PRO A 108 -21.19 13.76 5.45
C PRO A 108 -21.20 12.24 5.52
N VAL A 109 -22.19 11.58 4.91
CA VAL A 109 -22.29 10.11 4.86
C VAL A 109 -21.06 9.51 4.16
N TRP A 110 -20.63 10.08 3.03
CA TRP A 110 -19.42 9.59 2.35
C TRP A 110 -18.15 9.82 3.16
N VAL A 111 -18.05 10.93 3.89
CA VAL A 111 -16.94 11.23 4.78
C VAL A 111 -16.86 10.21 5.92
N ASP A 112 -18.00 9.83 6.50
CA ASP A 112 -18.05 8.88 7.59
C ASP A 112 -17.72 7.45 7.14
N ILE A 113 -18.27 6.98 6.03
CA ILE A 113 -17.91 5.66 5.48
C ILE A 113 -16.41 5.59 5.17
N ARG A 114 -15.83 6.65 4.60
CA ARG A 114 -14.37 6.73 4.40
C ARG A 114 -13.61 6.50 5.71
N LYS A 115 -13.95 7.24 6.77
CA LYS A 115 -13.27 7.16 8.06
C LYS A 115 -13.35 5.76 8.65
N GLU A 116 -14.49 5.08 8.50
CA GLU A 116 -14.65 3.69 8.94
C GLU A 116 -13.74 2.72 8.18
N VAL A 117 -13.65 2.87 6.85
CA VAL A 117 -12.75 2.07 6.01
C VAL A 117 -11.29 2.31 6.38
N GLU A 118 -10.86 3.57 6.48
CA GLU A 118 -9.50 3.95 6.91
C GLU A 118 -9.17 3.34 8.27
N LYS A 119 -10.07 3.52 9.25
CA LYS A 119 -9.91 2.96 10.61
C LYS A 119 -9.81 1.44 10.59
N ARG A 120 -10.54 0.76 9.70
CA ARG A 120 -10.46 -0.71 9.58
C ARG A 120 -9.12 -1.14 8.99
N LEU A 121 -8.67 -0.49 7.93
CA LEU A 121 -7.40 -0.80 7.26
C LEU A 121 -6.19 -0.47 8.15
N GLN A 122 -6.22 0.63 8.90
CA GLN A 122 -5.17 1.02 9.85
C GLN A 122 -4.99 0.00 10.98
N LYS A 123 -6.06 -0.71 11.37
CA LYS A 123 -5.99 -1.73 12.43
C LYS A 123 -5.40 -3.07 11.97
N VAL A 124 -5.19 -3.26 10.67
CA VAL A 124 -4.65 -4.50 10.11
C VAL A 124 -3.18 -4.27 9.80
N THR A 125 -2.30 -4.79 10.65
CA THR A 125 -0.85 -4.77 10.40
C THR A 125 -0.45 -5.90 9.46
N ILE A 126 0.69 -5.75 8.77
CA ILE A 126 1.27 -6.83 7.97
C ILE A 126 1.56 -8.05 8.85
N ALA A 127 2.03 -7.84 10.08
CA ALA A 127 2.22 -8.92 11.07
C ALA A 127 0.94 -9.75 11.32
N LYS A 128 -0.25 -9.12 11.32
CA LYS A 128 -1.52 -9.80 11.55
C LYS A 128 -1.96 -10.71 10.39
N LEU A 129 -1.40 -10.48 9.20
CA LEU A 129 -1.74 -11.18 7.96
C LEU A 129 -0.73 -12.30 7.62
N MET A 130 0.35 -12.41 8.38
CA MET A 130 1.42 -13.39 8.18
C MET A 130 1.02 -14.75 8.70
#